data_AF-A0A2D7V7W3-F1
#
_entry.id   AF-A0A2D7V7W3-F1
#
_cell.length_a   1.000
_cell.length_b   1.000
_cell.length_c   1.000
_cell.angle_alpha   90.00
_cell.angle_beta   90.00
_cell.angle_gamma   90.00
#
_symmetry.space_group_name_H-M   'P 1'
#
loop_
_entity.id
_entity.type
_entity.pdbx_description
1 polymer ?
#
loop_
_entity_poly.entity_id
_entity_poly.type
_entity_poly.pdbx_seq_one_letter_code
_entity_poly.pdbx_strand_id
1 'polypeptide(L)'
;ETELYKLADDPHEFTNLAGDPEYAPMIEQLEKHLSFSYPEIPADGWIEAEEIPAQTSADYRLRGNCHYSLKDTEASGERFVCALLYAGAGSYIEFIIDLPTPGTYRLEGTMAMSGTCSVLVDDVKDEAAQADAGYPMKRISTLKPSKKLTDVSMGVVHFKKPGLKIIRFATKQKQEVKLDRLRVLKKVSALTPKKPGK
;
A
#
# COMPACT_ATOMS: atom_id res chain seq x y z
N GLU A 1 -23.63 9.77 38.94
CA GLU A 1 -22.97 8.52 38.49
C GLU A 1 -21.84 8.90 37.57
N THR A 2 -20.62 8.97 38.10
CA THR A 2 -19.40 9.23 37.33
C THR A 2 -18.31 8.35 37.91
N GLU A 3 -18.49 7.03 37.79
CA GLU A 3 -17.37 6.11 37.94
C GLU A 3 -16.66 6.01 36.59
N LEU A 4 -15.70 6.94 36.43
CA LEU A 4 -14.34 6.72 35.94
C LEU A 4 -14.07 5.35 35.29
N TYR A 5 -14.55 5.15 34.05
CA TYR A 5 -13.90 4.18 33.17
C TYR A 5 -12.53 4.76 32.76
N LYS A 6 -11.46 4.24 33.35
CA LYS A 6 -10.08 4.62 33.05
C LYS A 6 -9.52 3.66 32.01
N LEU A 7 -9.65 4.04 30.74
CA LEU A 7 -9.16 3.29 29.58
C LEU A 7 -7.69 2.84 29.72
N ALA A 8 -6.85 3.67 30.38
CA ALA A 8 -5.43 3.39 30.59
C ALA A 8 -5.15 2.22 31.55
N ASP A 9 -6.13 1.77 32.33
CA ASP A 9 -6.00 0.67 33.28
C ASP A 9 -6.87 -0.54 32.88
N ASP A 10 -7.51 -0.53 31.70
CA ASP A 10 -8.34 -1.63 31.24
C ASP A 10 -7.48 -2.81 30.75
N PRO A 11 -7.50 -3.99 31.42
CA PRO A 11 -6.72 -5.15 31.00
C PRO A 11 -7.17 -5.74 29.65
N HIS A 12 -8.32 -5.30 29.10
CA HIS A 12 -8.80 -5.68 27.78
C HIS A 12 -8.28 -4.78 26.65
N GLU A 13 -7.61 -3.67 26.97
CA GLU A 13 -6.92 -2.81 25.99
C GLU A 13 -5.49 -3.31 25.77
N PHE A 14 -5.17 -3.69 24.53
CA PHE A 14 -3.88 -4.30 24.16
C PHE A 14 -2.65 -3.42 24.46
N THR A 15 -2.82 -2.11 24.48
CA THR A 15 -1.76 -1.15 24.80
C THR A 15 -1.24 -1.28 26.23
N ASN A 16 -2.06 -1.77 27.16
CA ASN A 16 -1.70 -1.92 28.57
C ASN A 16 -0.81 -3.17 28.80
N LEU A 17 -0.91 -4.16 27.92
CA LEU A 17 -0.11 -5.39 27.97
C LEU A 17 1.25 -5.24 27.27
N ALA A 18 1.37 -4.31 26.31
CA ALA A 18 2.60 -4.09 25.55
C ALA A 18 3.78 -3.58 26.40
N GLY A 19 3.50 -2.92 27.52
CA GLY A 19 4.51 -2.41 28.46
C GLY A 19 4.91 -3.40 29.57
N ASP A 20 4.24 -4.54 29.68
CA ASP A 20 4.47 -5.51 30.76
C ASP A 20 5.41 -6.65 30.29
N PRO A 21 6.59 -6.81 30.92
CA PRO A 21 7.55 -7.86 30.57
C PRO A 21 7.00 -9.29 30.66
N GLU A 22 5.96 -9.56 31.47
CA GLU A 22 5.34 -10.88 31.59
C GLU A 22 4.74 -11.34 30.26
N TYR A 23 4.16 -10.42 29.50
CA TYR A 23 3.48 -10.72 28.23
C TYR A 23 4.38 -10.58 27.01
N ALA A 24 5.62 -10.08 27.16
CA ALA A 24 6.55 -9.91 26.03
C ALA A 24 6.74 -11.17 25.16
N PRO A 25 6.88 -12.41 25.72
CA PRO A 25 7.00 -13.61 24.90
C PRO A 25 5.73 -13.95 24.12
N MET A 26 4.56 -13.71 24.71
CA MET A 26 3.26 -13.92 24.06
C MET A 26 3.04 -12.89 22.96
N ILE A 27 3.40 -11.63 23.20
CA ILE A 27 3.37 -10.56 22.19
C ILE A 27 4.30 -10.91 21.04
N GLU A 28 5.54 -11.33 21.30
CA GLU A 28 6.48 -11.75 20.23
C GLU A 28 5.91 -12.94 19.42
N GLN A 29 5.19 -13.86 20.07
CA GLN A 29 4.53 -14.97 19.38
C GLN A 29 3.33 -14.50 18.54
N LEU A 30 2.50 -13.60 19.07
CA LEU A 30 1.38 -13.01 18.32
C LEU A 30 1.90 -12.16 17.15
N GLU A 31 2.93 -11.37 17.36
CA GLU A 31 3.62 -10.61 16.32
C GLU A 31 4.10 -11.54 15.20
N LYS A 32 4.67 -12.72 15.50
CA LYS A 32 5.05 -13.69 14.45
C LYS A 32 3.86 -14.20 13.62
N HIS A 33 2.67 -14.26 14.19
CA HIS A 33 1.46 -14.71 13.51
C HIS A 33 0.69 -13.57 12.81
N LEU A 34 0.90 -12.34 13.28
CA LEU A 34 0.27 -11.11 12.76
C LEU A 34 1.22 -10.31 11.86
N SER A 35 2.51 -10.66 11.82
CA SER A 35 3.51 -10.00 11.01
C SER A 35 3.29 -10.35 9.55
N PHE A 36 2.92 -9.32 8.79
CA PHE A 36 2.99 -9.38 7.34
C PHE A 36 4.46 -9.50 6.93
N SER A 37 4.79 -10.47 6.08
CA SER A 37 6.05 -10.43 5.35
C SER A 37 5.96 -9.39 4.25
N TYR A 38 6.93 -8.49 4.17
CA TYR A 38 7.05 -7.56 3.06
C TYR A 38 7.99 -8.17 2.02
N PRO A 39 7.58 -8.25 0.74
CA PRO A 39 8.44 -8.84 -0.29
C PRO A 39 9.68 -7.98 -0.50
N GLU A 40 10.84 -8.63 -0.64
CA GLU A 40 12.05 -7.95 -1.09
C GLU A 40 11.83 -7.39 -2.50
N ILE A 41 12.33 -6.18 -2.75
CA ILE A 41 12.23 -5.54 -4.06
C ILE A 41 13.33 -6.08 -4.97
N PRO A 42 13.02 -6.82 -6.05
CA PRO A 42 14.04 -7.36 -6.94
C PRO A 42 14.82 -6.25 -7.67
N ALA A 43 15.95 -6.59 -8.28
CA ALA A 43 16.82 -5.62 -8.94
C ALA A 43 16.14 -4.87 -10.09
N ASP A 44 15.21 -5.52 -10.80
CA ASP A 44 14.41 -4.89 -11.85
C ASP A 44 13.23 -4.09 -11.30
N GLY A 45 12.94 -4.22 -10.00
CA GLY A 45 11.91 -3.52 -9.24
C GLY A 45 10.52 -4.15 -9.29
N TRP A 46 10.29 -5.23 -10.05
CA TRP A 46 8.96 -5.83 -10.20
C TRP A 46 8.62 -6.75 -9.04
N ILE A 47 7.41 -6.61 -8.52
CA ILE A 47 6.89 -7.39 -7.40
C ILE A 47 5.46 -7.79 -7.75
N GLU A 48 5.14 -9.08 -7.64
CA GLU A 48 3.78 -9.59 -7.88
C GLU A 48 2.82 -8.99 -6.85
N ALA A 49 1.66 -8.51 -7.29
CA ALA A 49 0.75 -7.75 -6.44
C ALA A 49 0.18 -8.61 -5.30
N GLU A 50 -0.04 -9.90 -5.54
CA GLU A 50 -0.55 -10.84 -4.54
C GLU A 50 0.45 -11.20 -3.45
N GLU A 51 1.74 -10.89 -3.64
CA GLU A 51 2.79 -11.07 -2.65
C GLU A 51 2.99 -9.83 -1.77
N ILE A 52 2.34 -8.72 -2.11
CA ILE A 52 2.45 -7.46 -1.37
C ILE A 52 1.27 -7.36 -0.39
N PRO A 53 1.52 -7.06 0.91
CA PRO A 53 0.44 -6.79 1.85
C PRO A 53 -0.49 -5.68 1.35
N ALA A 54 -1.78 -5.99 1.26
CA ALA A 54 -2.77 -5.11 0.68
C ALA A 54 -4.05 -5.04 1.53
N GLN A 55 -4.71 -3.88 1.48
CA GLN A 55 -5.97 -3.65 2.18
C GLN A 55 -6.89 -2.77 1.35
N THR A 56 -8.20 -3.06 1.38
CA THR A 56 -9.20 -2.16 0.80
C THR A 56 -9.84 -1.33 1.90
N SER A 57 -10.52 -0.25 1.52
CA SER A 57 -11.26 0.57 2.48
C SER A 57 -12.51 -0.09 3.08
N ALA A 58 -12.70 -1.41 2.88
CA ALA A 58 -13.82 -2.18 3.41
C ALA A 58 -13.97 -2.04 4.92
N ASP A 59 -12.85 -2.03 5.63
CA ASP A 59 -12.79 -1.91 7.10
C ASP A 59 -13.13 -0.49 7.59
N TYR A 60 -13.20 0.48 6.68
CA TYR A 60 -13.40 1.91 6.98
C TYR A 60 -14.75 2.42 6.45
N ARG A 61 -15.83 1.81 6.96
CA ARG A 61 -17.24 2.20 6.70
C ARG A 61 -17.68 2.06 5.23
N LEU A 62 -16.90 1.41 4.38
CA LEU A 62 -17.21 1.16 2.97
C LEU A 62 -17.47 -0.33 2.71
N ARG A 63 -18.47 -0.86 3.43
CA ARG A 63 -18.95 -2.24 3.26
C ARG A 63 -19.31 -2.49 1.80
N GLY A 64 -18.78 -3.57 1.24
CA GLY A 64 -18.93 -3.91 -0.19
C GLY A 64 -17.67 -3.69 -1.03
N ASN A 65 -16.63 -3.06 -0.46
CA ASN A 65 -15.29 -3.22 -1.01
C ASN A 65 -14.70 -4.57 -0.56
N CYS A 66 -13.91 -5.22 -1.40
CA CYS A 66 -13.10 -6.37 -1.02
C CYS A 66 -11.97 -6.55 -2.04
N HIS A 67 -11.00 -7.40 -1.70
CA HIS A 67 -10.01 -7.86 -2.67
C HIS A 67 -9.72 -9.34 -2.48
N TYR A 68 -9.27 -9.99 -3.55
CA TYR A 68 -8.86 -11.39 -3.55
C TYR A 68 -7.91 -11.63 -4.73
N SER A 69 -7.03 -12.61 -4.60
CA SER A 69 -6.23 -13.05 -5.75
C SER A 69 -7.06 -13.92 -6.69
N LEU A 70 -6.84 -13.78 -7.99
CA LEU A 70 -7.48 -14.61 -9.02
C LEU A 70 -6.41 -15.16 -9.97
N LYS A 71 -6.59 -16.40 -10.43
CA LYS A 71 -5.70 -17.05 -11.40
C LYS A 71 -6.05 -16.60 -12.81
N ASP A 72 -5.05 -16.20 -13.60
CA ASP A 72 -5.21 -15.77 -14.98
C ASP A 72 -3.90 -16.02 -15.74
N THR A 73 -3.97 -16.74 -16.85
CA THR A 73 -2.78 -17.10 -17.65
C THR A 73 -2.14 -15.91 -18.37
N GLU A 74 -2.84 -14.78 -18.48
CA GLU A 74 -2.29 -13.54 -19.04
C GLU A 74 -1.51 -12.71 -18.01
N ALA A 75 -1.61 -13.04 -16.72
CA ALA A 75 -0.92 -12.33 -15.65
C ALA A 75 0.49 -12.87 -15.39
N SER A 76 1.37 -12.01 -14.87
CA SER A 76 2.66 -12.44 -14.32
C SER A 76 2.41 -13.38 -13.14
N GLY A 77 3.21 -14.45 -13.01
CA GLY A 77 2.95 -15.47 -11.97
C GLY A 77 1.61 -16.21 -12.10
N GLU A 78 0.89 -16.04 -13.23
CA GLU A 78 -0.45 -16.59 -13.50
C GLU A 78 -1.53 -16.14 -12.49
N ARG A 79 -1.31 -15.02 -11.79
CA ARG A 79 -2.22 -14.50 -10.77
C ARG A 79 -2.20 -12.96 -10.73
N PHE A 80 -3.28 -12.37 -10.24
CA PHE A 80 -3.35 -10.94 -9.96
C PHE A 80 -4.27 -10.69 -8.77
N VAL A 81 -4.16 -9.51 -8.15
CA VAL A 81 -5.11 -9.01 -7.14
C VAL A 81 -6.31 -8.35 -7.82
N CYS A 82 -7.51 -8.87 -7.58
CA CYS A 82 -8.76 -8.27 -7.98
C CYS A 82 -9.34 -7.46 -6.82
N ALA A 83 -9.49 -6.15 -6.98
CA ALA A 83 -10.14 -5.27 -6.01
C ALA A 83 -11.52 -4.86 -6.51
N LEU A 84 -12.57 -5.30 -5.80
CA LEU A 84 -13.93 -4.86 -6.03
C LEU A 84 -14.17 -3.58 -5.22
N LEU A 85 -14.19 -2.43 -5.87
CA LEU A 85 -14.33 -1.12 -5.22
C LEU A 85 -15.77 -0.60 -5.39
N TYR A 86 -16.74 -1.36 -4.90
CA TYR A 86 -18.18 -1.15 -5.17
C TYR A 86 -18.92 -0.24 -4.19
N ALA A 87 -18.27 0.21 -3.11
CA ALA A 87 -18.81 1.30 -2.31
C ALA A 87 -18.77 2.66 -3.05
N GLY A 88 -17.89 2.81 -4.07
CA GLY A 88 -17.85 3.96 -4.96
C GLY A 88 -16.90 5.06 -4.48
N ALA A 89 -17.41 6.27 -4.29
CA ALA A 89 -16.58 7.41 -3.90
C ALA A 89 -15.90 7.16 -2.55
N GLY A 90 -14.58 7.35 -2.49
CA GLY A 90 -13.78 7.06 -1.29
C GLY A 90 -13.28 5.63 -1.21
N SER A 91 -13.68 4.74 -2.13
CA SER A 91 -13.10 3.40 -2.22
C SER A 91 -11.64 3.46 -2.64
N TYR A 92 -10.83 2.60 -2.05
CA TYR A 92 -9.45 2.39 -2.45
C TYR A 92 -8.99 0.96 -2.19
N ILE A 93 -7.90 0.57 -2.85
CA ILE A 93 -7.00 -0.50 -2.43
C ILE A 93 -5.61 0.11 -2.20
N GLU A 94 -4.91 -0.34 -1.18
CA GLU A 94 -3.55 0.08 -0.88
C GLU A 94 -2.60 -1.08 -0.70
N PHE A 95 -1.33 -0.83 -0.99
CA PHE A 95 -0.23 -1.78 -0.91
C PHE A 95 0.86 -1.21 -0.02
N ILE A 96 1.42 -2.05 0.85
CA ILE A 96 2.49 -1.67 1.78
C ILE A 96 3.82 -2.22 1.26
N ILE A 97 4.78 -1.33 1.03
CA ILE A 97 6.11 -1.69 0.52
C ILE A 97 7.17 -1.19 1.50
N ASP A 98 8.11 -2.06 1.87
CA ASP A 98 9.28 -1.66 2.64
C ASP A 98 10.39 -1.13 1.72
N LEU A 99 10.79 0.13 1.91
CA LEU A 99 11.91 0.73 1.19
C LEU A 99 13.16 0.72 2.06
N PRO A 100 14.21 -0.06 1.72
CA PRO A 100 15.40 -0.18 2.58
C PRO A 100 16.23 1.11 2.64
N THR A 101 16.03 2.03 1.70
CA THR A 101 16.81 3.27 1.62
C THR A 101 15.93 4.45 1.25
N PRO A 102 16.26 5.67 1.69
CA PRO A 102 15.61 6.87 1.17
C PRO A 102 16.03 7.12 -0.28
N GLY A 103 15.23 7.92 -1.00
CA GLY A 103 15.57 8.34 -2.35
C GLY A 103 14.37 8.60 -3.25
N THR A 104 14.68 8.79 -4.53
CA THR A 104 13.70 9.01 -5.59
C THR A 104 13.42 7.70 -6.31
N TYR A 105 12.14 7.35 -6.43
CA TYR A 105 11.67 6.10 -7.01
C TYR A 105 10.73 6.38 -8.17
N ARG A 106 10.85 5.60 -9.24
CA ARG A 106 9.86 5.51 -10.31
C ARG A 106 8.90 4.38 -9.98
N LEU A 107 7.60 4.69 -10.04
CA LEU A 107 6.53 3.74 -9.79
C LEU A 107 5.83 3.41 -11.09
N GLU A 108 5.69 2.11 -11.36
CA GLU A 108 4.99 1.55 -12.51
C GLU A 108 4.12 0.38 -12.02
N GLY A 109 3.27 -0.15 -12.89
CA GLY A 109 2.49 -1.35 -12.58
C GLY A 109 1.85 -1.93 -13.82
N THR A 110 1.49 -3.21 -13.77
CA THR A 110 0.70 -3.88 -14.79
C THR A 110 -0.72 -4.02 -14.26
N MET A 111 -1.71 -3.42 -14.93
CA MET A 111 -3.07 -3.37 -14.38
C MET A 111 -4.18 -3.15 -15.41
N ALA A 112 -5.40 -3.50 -15.02
CA ALA A 112 -6.64 -3.26 -15.74
C ALA A 112 -7.67 -2.60 -14.84
N MET A 113 -8.41 -1.61 -15.35
CA MET A 113 -9.44 -0.92 -14.59
C MET A 113 -10.49 -0.29 -15.52
N SER A 114 -11.76 -0.32 -15.10
CA SER A 114 -12.86 0.24 -15.90
C SER A 114 -13.03 1.75 -15.71
N GLY A 115 -12.48 2.31 -14.64
CA GLY A 115 -12.50 3.73 -14.32
C GLY A 115 -11.12 4.34 -14.14
N THR A 116 -11.09 5.62 -13.80
CA THR A 116 -9.84 6.28 -13.42
C THR A 116 -9.50 5.99 -11.97
N CYS A 117 -8.21 5.80 -11.66
CA CYS A 117 -7.71 5.72 -10.29
C CYS A 117 -6.70 6.85 -10.01
N SER A 118 -6.82 7.51 -8.87
CA SER A 118 -5.75 8.37 -8.36
C SER A 118 -4.72 7.52 -7.62
N VAL A 119 -3.44 7.72 -7.92
CA VAL A 119 -2.35 7.07 -7.18
C VAL A 119 -1.85 8.04 -6.13
N LEU A 120 -1.94 7.63 -4.87
CA LEU A 120 -1.45 8.39 -3.72
C LEU A 120 -0.38 7.60 -2.98
N VAL A 121 0.55 8.32 -2.36
CA VAL A 121 1.65 7.73 -1.61
C VAL A 121 1.90 8.48 -0.31
N ASP A 122 2.33 7.77 0.71
CA ASP A 122 2.78 8.33 1.99
C ASP A 122 3.73 7.35 2.71
N ASP A 123 4.42 7.83 3.75
CA ASP A 123 5.04 6.97 4.74
C ASP A 123 3.95 6.28 5.58
N VAL A 124 4.12 5.01 5.96
CA VAL A 124 3.21 4.40 6.96
C VAL A 124 3.35 5.12 8.29
N LYS A 125 2.22 5.43 8.93
CA LYS A 125 2.16 6.09 10.22
C LYS A 125 1.34 5.26 11.20
N ASP A 126 1.70 5.36 12.46
CA ASP A 126 0.90 4.85 13.57
C ASP A 126 -0.24 5.83 13.91
N GLU A 127 -1.12 6.06 12.93
CA GLU A 127 -2.25 6.97 13.02
C GLU A 127 -3.45 6.36 12.30
N ALA A 128 -4.50 6.01 13.05
CA ALA A 128 -5.72 5.40 12.48
C ALA A 128 -6.38 6.28 11.38
N ALA A 129 -6.22 7.60 11.48
CA ALA A 129 -6.72 8.55 10.47
C ALA A 129 -6.08 8.35 9.09
N GLN A 130 -4.90 7.70 8.98
CA GLN A 130 -4.26 7.46 7.69
C GLN A 130 -5.10 6.58 6.76
N ALA A 131 -5.96 5.74 7.32
CA ALA A 131 -6.88 4.93 6.55
C ALA A 131 -8.13 5.69 6.07
N ASP A 132 -8.40 6.89 6.57
CA ASP A 132 -9.51 7.67 6.05
C ASP A 132 -9.27 8.02 4.57
N ALA A 133 -10.29 7.86 3.73
CA ALA A 133 -10.20 8.17 2.31
C ALA A 133 -9.88 9.66 2.03
N GLY A 134 -10.20 10.54 2.98
CA GLY A 134 -9.91 11.97 2.94
C GLY A 134 -8.54 12.37 3.52
N TYR A 135 -7.78 11.41 4.05
CA TYR A 135 -6.47 11.68 4.64
C TYR A 135 -5.51 12.28 3.58
N PRO A 136 -4.73 13.33 3.92
CA PRO A 136 -3.97 14.12 2.96
C PRO A 136 -2.68 13.43 2.51
N MET A 137 -2.80 12.33 1.76
CA MET A 137 -1.67 11.67 1.10
C MET A 137 -1.18 12.47 -0.12
N LYS A 138 0.08 12.26 -0.51
CA LYS A 138 0.63 12.86 -1.73
C LYS A 138 0.09 12.16 -2.96
N ARG A 139 -0.73 12.83 -3.78
CA ARG A 139 -1.10 12.33 -5.11
C ARG A 139 0.08 12.47 -6.08
N ILE A 140 0.42 11.39 -6.78
CA ILE A 140 1.49 11.38 -7.80
C ILE A 140 0.97 11.32 -9.23
N SER A 141 -0.21 10.75 -9.45
CA SER A 141 -0.84 10.70 -10.78
C SER A 141 -2.32 10.33 -10.73
N THR A 142 -2.94 10.33 -11.92
CA THR A 142 -4.25 9.73 -12.17
C THR A 142 -4.14 8.81 -13.39
N LEU A 143 -4.46 7.53 -13.20
CA LEU A 143 -4.42 6.49 -14.20
C LEU A 143 -5.72 6.48 -15.00
N LYS A 144 -5.60 6.19 -16.30
CA LYS A 144 -6.73 6.06 -17.22
C LYS A 144 -7.21 4.60 -17.25
N PRO A 145 -8.49 4.36 -17.59
CA PRO A 145 -9.02 3.01 -17.73
C PRO A 145 -8.34 2.23 -18.86
N SER A 146 -8.22 0.92 -18.64
CA SER A 146 -7.72 -0.06 -19.60
C SER A 146 -8.54 -1.35 -19.50
N LYS A 147 -8.92 -1.89 -20.66
CA LYS A 147 -9.71 -3.14 -20.73
C LYS A 147 -8.88 -4.40 -20.44
N LYS A 148 -7.57 -4.31 -20.66
CA LYS A 148 -6.61 -5.41 -20.51
C LYS A 148 -5.49 -4.99 -19.58
N LEU A 149 -4.84 -5.98 -18.96
CA LEU A 149 -3.62 -5.77 -18.20
C LEU A 149 -2.60 -5.05 -19.10
N THR A 150 -2.19 -3.88 -18.64
CA THR A 150 -1.29 -3.00 -19.39
C THR A 150 -0.31 -2.36 -18.44
N ASP A 151 0.94 -2.23 -18.86
CA ASP A 151 1.95 -1.49 -18.12
C ASP A 151 1.61 0.00 -18.11
N VAL A 152 1.54 0.58 -16.92
CA VAL A 152 1.25 1.99 -16.68
C VAL A 152 2.36 2.63 -15.85
N SER A 153 2.76 3.84 -16.25
CA SER A 153 3.63 4.68 -15.43
C SER A 153 2.78 5.46 -14.42
N MET A 154 3.05 5.26 -13.13
CA MET A 154 2.37 5.97 -12.03
C MET A 154 3.08 7.27 -11.65
N GLY A 155 4.35 7.42 -12.04
CA GLY A 155 5.12 8.64 -11.86
C GLY A 155 6.35 8.45 -10.99
N VAL A 156 6.84 9.57 -10.43
CA VAL A 156 8.08 9.61 -9.65
C VAL A 156 7.80 10.24 -8.29
N VAL A 157 8.28 9.60 -7.23
CA VAL A 157 8.16 10.07 -5.85
C VAL A 157 9.52 10.09 -5.18
N HIS A 158 9.73 11.06 -4.30
CA HIS A 158 10.89 11.11 -3.41
C HIS A 158 10.45 10.83 -1.98
N PHE A 159 11.03 9.80 -1.37
CA PHE A 159 10.84 9.45 0.04
C PHE A 159 12.06 9.88 0.84
N LYS A 160 11.83 10.65 1.90
CA LYS A 160 12.90 11.22 2.73
C LYS A 160 13.51 10.20 3.69
N LYS A 161 12.75 9.17 4.04
CA LYS A 161 13.14 8.13 5.01
C LYS A 161 12.96 6.75 4.40
N PRO A 162 13.78 5.76 4.80
CA PRO A 162 13.52 4.36 4.54
C PRO A 162 12.28 3.87 5.32
N GLY A 163 11.98 2.59 5.24
CA GLY A 163 10.87 1.92 5.93
C GLY A 163 9.60 1.81 5.09
N LEU A 164 8.53 1.40 5.74
CA LEU A 164 7.23 1.12 5.12
C LEU A 164 6.62 2.36 4.45
N LYS A 165 6.07 2.15 3.26
CA LYS A 165 5.38 3.13 2.42
C LYS A 165 4.03 2.57 1.97
N ILE A 166 3.07 3.47 1.81
CA ILE A 166 1.76 3.16 1.26
C ILE A 166 1.72 3.59 -0.21
N ILE A 167 1.23 2.72 -1.08
CA ILE A 167 0.76 3.07 -2.43
C ILE A 167 -0.74 2.79 -2.50
N ARG A 168 -1.55 3.86 -2.60
CA ARG A 168 -3.01 3.80 -2.60
C ARG A 168 -3.58 4.10 -3.99
N PHE A 169 -4.45 3.22 -4.47
CA PHE A 169 -5.24 3.38 -5.69
C PHE A 169 -6.68 3.75 -5.31
N ALA A 170 -7.00 5.04 -5.37
CA ALA A 170 -8.30 5.56 -4.96
C ALA A 170 -9.22 5.84 -6.16
N THR A 171 -10.50 5.51 -6.00
CA THR A 171 -11.54 5.73 -7.01
C THR A 171 -12.64 6.68 -6.52
N LYS A 172 -13.31 7.32 -7.48
CA LYS A 172 -14.56 8.08 -7.25
C LYS A 172 -15.82 7.32 -7.68
N GLN A 173 -15.65 6.24 -8.44
CA GLN A 173 -16.74 5.46 -9.01
C GLN A 173 -16.62 3.98 -8.64
N LYS A 174 -17.73 3.27 -8.71
CA LYS A 174 -17.73 1.82 -8.54
C LYS A 174 -16.97 1.18 -9.69
N GLN A 175 -15.98 0.35 -9.38
CA GLN A 175 -15.21 -0.36 -10.41
C GLN A 175 -14.53 -1.59 -9.85
N GLU A 176 -14.10 -2.45 -10.76
CA GLU A 176 -13.10 -3.47 -10.51
C GLU A 176 -11.73 -2.93 -10.93
N VAL A 177 -10.72 -3.18 -10.10
CA VAL A 177 -9.31 -2.90 -10.40
C VAL A 177 -8.54 -4.20 -10.30
N LYS A 178 -7.91 -4.61 -11.40
CA LYS A 178 -7.01 -5.77 -11.45
C LYS A 178 -5.58 -5.28 -11.40
N LEU A 179 -4.82 -5.71 -10.41
CA LEU A 179 -3.41 -5.37 -10.24
C LEU A 179 -2.59 -6.65 -10.35
N ASP A 180 -1.79 -6.77 -11.40
CA ASP A 180 -0.93 -7.92 -11.67
C ASP A 180 0.38 -7.79 -10.90
N ARG A 181 1.13 -6.72 -11.15
CA ARG A 181 2.40 -6.44 -10.47
C ARG A 181 2.67 -4.96 -10.34
N LEU A 182 3.44 -4.60 -9.32
CA LEU A 182 3.92 -3.25 -9.07
C LEU A 182 5.42 -3.17 -9.30
N ARG A 183 5.89 -2.04 -9.83
CA ARG A 183 7.31 -1.77 -10.00
C ARG A 183 7.76 -0.62 -9.14
N VAL A 184 8.81 -0.85 -8.35
CA VAL A 184 9.47 0.17 -7.54
C VAL A 184 10.94 0.25 -7.92
N LEU A 185 11.28 1.18 -8.81
CA LEU A 185 12.64 1.32 -9.30
C LEU A 185 13.32 2.55 -8.70
N LYS A 186 14.40 2.35 -7.94
CA LYS A 186 15.21 3.46 -7.43
C LYS A 186 15.89 4.18 -8.59
N LYS A 187 15.65 5.49 -8.73
CA LYS A 187 16.41 6.32 -9.66
C LYS A 187 17.78 6.58 -9.06
N VAL A 188 18.80 5.95 -9.63
CA VAL A 188 20.18 6.39 -9.42
C VAL A 188 20.29 7.74 -10.12
N SER A 189 20.56 8.81 -9.36
CA SER A 189 20.93 10.09 -9.95
C SER A 189 22.14 9.84 -10.85
N ALA A 190 21.96 9.90 -12.17
CA ALA A 190 23.09 9.89 -13.08
C ALA A 190 24.02 11.03 -12.65
N LEU A 191 25.26 10.67 -12.27
CA LEU A 191 26.38 11.61 -12.21
C LEU A 191 26.34 12.40 -13.52
N THR A 192 26.11 13.70 -13.41
CA THR A 192 26.17 14.60 -14.56
C THR A 192 27.56 14.42 -15.17
N PRO A 193 27.70 14.08 -16.47
CA PRO A 193 29.01 14.14 -17.09
C PRO A 193 29.48 15.59 -16.98
N LYS A 194 30.60 15.82 -16.26
CA LYS A 194 31.31 17.10 -16.35
C LYS A 194 31.60 17.30 -17.84
N LYS A 195 30.97 18.31 -18.46
CA LYS A 195 31.41 18.80 -19.77
C LYS A 195 32.91 19.12 -19.65
N PRO A 196 33.78 18.61 -20.53
CA PRO A 196 35.15 19.10 -20.59
C PRO A 196 35.07 20.58 -20.97
N GLY A 197 35.68 21.43 -20.15
CA GLY A 197 35.78 22.86 -20.42
C GLY A 197 36.46 23.08 -21.76
N LYS A 198 35.91 23.99 -22.56
CA LYS A 198 36.63 24.68 -23.62
C LYS A 198 37.50 25.75 -23.00
#